data_AF-A0A955YXV7-F1
#
_entry.id   AF-A0A955YXV7-F1
#
_cell.length_a   1.000
_cell.length_b   1.000
_cell.length_c   1.000
_cell.angle_alpha   90.00
_cell.angle_beta   90.00
_cell.angle_gamma   90.00
#
_symmetry.space_group_name_H-M   'P 1'
#
loop_
_entity.id
_entity.type
_entity.pdbx_description
1 polymer ?
#
loop_
_entity_poly.entity_id
_entity_poly.type
_entity_poly.pdbx_seq_one_letter_code
_entity_poly.pdbx_strand_id
1 'polypeptide(L)'
;SGNCFINPDNCLDDVRTISTVEQIAMAGIPTYVIGYDTATWQDTLNAMAAAGGTERTTYLPVDDGTSLESTLAELAGTAVSCNYELKTSPSDFRFVKVKLDGSVVEHVSRTQDGSGWELTDDNHVVLKGATCDALRQSASPELEITVECEVVVK
;
A
#
# COMPACT_ATOMS: atom_id res chain seq x y z
N SER A 1 -22.54 -21.38 -23.43
CA SER A 1 -22.05 -20.29 -24.29
C SER A 1 -23.24 -19.46 -24.75
N GLY A 2 -23.51 -18.30 -24.14
CA GLY A 2 -24.60 -17.41 -24.52
C GLY A 2 -24.09 -16.35 -25.50
N ASN A 3 -24.86 -16.05 -26.55
CA ASN A 3 -24.43 -15.18 -27.65
C ASN A 3 -25.02 -13.76 -27.48
N CYS A 4 -24.15 -12.75 -27.61
CA CYS A 4 -24.38 -11.31 -27.38
C CYS A 4 -25.55 -10.68 -28.15
N PHE A 5 -26.03 -11.33 -29.21
CA PHE A 5 -27.10 -10.79 -30.06
C PHE A 5 -28.51 -11.03 -29.51
N ILE A 6 -28.67 -11.94 -28.54
CA ILE A 6 -29.99 -12.39 -28.09
C ILE A 6 -30.35 -11.81 -26.72
N ASN A 7 -29.36 -11.47 -25.90
CA ASN A 7 -29.60 -10.79 -24.63
C ASN A 7 -28.49 -9.75 -24.37
N PRO A 8 -28.82 -8.44 -24.35
CA PRO A 8 -27.84 -7.39 -24.03
C PRO A 8 -27.29 -7.50 -22.59
N ASP A 9 -27.98 -8.18 -21.67
CA ASP A 9 -27.44 -8.47 -20.33
C ASP A 9 -26.26 -9.47 -20.38
N ASN A 10 -26.16 -10.30 -21.44
CA ASN A 10 -24.97 -11.14 -21.67
C ASN A 10 -23.81 -10.37 -22.33
N CYS A 11 -24.02 -9.11 -22.72
CA CYS A 11 -22.97 -8.17 -23.15
C CYS A 11 -22.48 -7.29 -21.99
N LEU A 12 -23.06 -7.42 -20.80
CA LEU A 12 -22.50 -6.89 -19.56
C LEU A 12 -21.26 -7.73 -19.23
N ASP A 13 -20.13 -7.38 -19.84
CA ASP A 13 -18.80 -7.88 -19.47
C ASP A 13 -18.49 -7.62 -17.98
N ASP A 14 -19.28 -6.75 -17.35
CA ASP A 14 -19.35 -6.44 -15.93
C ASP A 14 -19.38 -7.71 -15.06
N VAL A 15 -20.25 -8.68 -15.31
CA VAL A 15 -20.35 -9.89 -14.47
C VAL A 15 -19.08 -10.75 -14.56
N ARG A 16 -18.53 -10.89 -15.77
CA ARG A 16 -17.28 -11.65 -15.99
C ARG A 16 -16.08 -10.92 -15.41
N THR A 17 -16.06 -9.60 -15.52
CA THR A 17 -15.00 -8.75 -14.99
C THR A 17 -15.02 -8.76 -13.47
N ILE A 18 -16.18 -8.57 -12.85
CA ILE A 18 -16.36 -8.65 -11.38
C ILE A 18 -15.93 -10.03 -10.88
N SER A 19 -16.36 -11.12 -11.53
CA SER A 19 -15.94 -12.48 -11.15
C SER A 19 -14.44 -12.71 -11.32
N THR A 20 -13.80 -12.06 -12.29
CA THR A 20 -12.34 -12.14 -12.47
C THR A 20 -11.62 -11.37 -11.37
N VAL A 21 -12.11 -10.18 -11.02
CA VAL A 21 -11.57 -9.39 -9.91
C VAL A 21 -11.69 -10.15 -8.59
N GLU A 22 -12.84 -10.81 -8.34
CA GLU A 22 -13.03 -11.67 -7.18
C GLU A 22 -12.04 -12.84 -7.14
N GLN A 23 -11.80 -13.50 -8.27
CA GLN A 23 -10.80 -14.58 -8.37
C GLN A 23 -9.36 -14.09 -8.09
N ILE A 24 -9.01 -12.90 -8.56
CA ILE A 24 -7.70 -12.27 -8.29
C ILE A 24 -7.57 -11.96 -6.79
N ALA A 25 -8.63 -11.43 -6.17
CA ALA A 25 -8.67 -11.19 -4.73
C ALA A 25 -8.54 -12.49 -3.92
N MET A 26 -9.23 -13.56 -4.32
CA MET A 26 -9.11 -14.90 -3.70
C MET A 26 -7.69 -15.48 -3.85
N ALA A 27 -6.93 -15.07 -4.86
CA ALA A 27 -5.51 -15.41 -5.02
C ALA A 27 -4.57 -14.54 -4.16
N GLY A 28 -5.11 -13.64 -3.32
CA GLY A 28 -4.34 -12.77 -2.44
C GLY A 28 -3.79 -11.51 -3.10
N ILE A 29 -4.30 -11.14 -4.28
CA ILE A 29 -3.87 -9.95 -5.02
C ILE A 29 -4.98 -8.88 -4.90
N PRO A 30 -4.78 -7.83 -4.09
CA PRO A 30 -5.77 -6.78 -3.95
C PRO A 30 -5.88 -5.93 -5.22
N THR A 31 -7.09 -5.50 -5.55
CA THR A 31 -7.40 -4.72 -6.75
C THR A 31 -8.11 -3.42 -6.38
N TYR A 32 -7.61 -2.30 -6.89
CA TYR A 32 -8.27 -1.00 -6.84
C TYR A 32 -8.86 -0.64 -8.20
N VAL A 33 -9.99 0.06 -8.21
CA VAL A 33 -10.70 0.46 -9.42
C VAL A 33 -10.69 1.97 -9.55
N ILE A 34 -10.07 2.49 -10.61
CA ILE A 34 -10.04 3.92 -10.94
C ILE A 34 -10.92 4.12 -12.18
N GLY A 35 -11.81 5.12 -12.12
CA GLY A 35 -12.77 5.40 -13.17
C GLY A 35 -12.66 6.82 -13.71
N TYR A 36 -12.32 6.97 -14.98
CA TYR A 36 -12.27 8.26 -15.69
C TYR A 36 -13.61 8.58 -16.37
N ASP A 37 -14.23 9.73 -16.05
CA ASP A 37 -15.50 10.20 -16.65
C ASP A 37 -16.61 9.13 -16.68
N THR A 38 -17.08 8.72 -15.50
CA THR A 38 -17.76 7.43 -15.29
C THR A 38 -19.24 7.51 -14.90
N ALA A 39 -19.92 8.63 -15.18
CA ALA A 39 -21.31 8.84 -14.74
C ALA A 39 -22.27 7.68 -15.11
N THR A 40 -22.02 6.99 -16.21
CA THR A 40 -22.86 5.88 -16.71
C THR A 40 -22.53 4.50 -16.10
N TRP A 41 -21.35 4.32 -15.50
CA TRP A 41 -20.82 3.00 -15.11
C TRP A 41 -20.53 2.87 -13.61
N GLN A 42 -21.06 3.80 -12.79
CA GLN A 42 -20.74 3.89 -11.37
C GLN A 42 -21.05 2.58 -10.62
N ASP A 43 -22.21 1.97 -10.88
CA ASP A 43 -22.63 0.74 -10.20
C ASP A 43 -21.68 -0.43 -10.52
N THR A 44 -21.31 -0.59 -11.78
CA THR A 44 -20.35 -1.61 -12.23
C THR A 44 -18.97 -1.41 -11.58
N LEU A 45 -18.47 -0.18 -11.57
CA LEU A 45 -17.15 0.13 -11.00
C LEU A 45 -17.13 -0.04 -9.48
N ASN A 46 -18.22 0.30 -8.79
CA ASN A 46 -18.38 0.00 -7.36
C ASN A 46 -18.44 -1.51 -7.11
N ALA A 47 -19.15 -2.27 -7.94
CA ALA A 47 -19.21 -3.72 -7.81
C ALA A 47 -17.82 -4.37 -8.02
N MET A 48 -17.03 -3.86 -8.97
CA MET A 48 -15.63 -4.28 -9.15
C MET A 48 -14.77 -3.92 -7.93
N ALA A 49 -14.90 -2.71 -7.38
CA ALA A 49 -14.14 -2.30 -6.19
C ALA A 49 -14.48 -3.16 -4.97
N ALA A 50 -15.76 -3.45 -4.75
CA ALA A 50 -16.22 -4.34 -3.68
C ALA A 50 -15.69 -5.78 -3.82
N ALA A 51 -15.52 -6.28 -5.03
CA ALA A 51 -14.92 -7.59 -5.30
C ALA A 51 -13.37 -7.59 -5.17
N GLY A 52 -12.74 -6.43 -5.10
CA GLY A 52 -11.29 -6.25 -5.22
C GLY A 52 -10.45 -6.68 -4.02
N GLY A 53 -11.06 -7.11 -2.92
CA GLY A 53 -10.31 -7.59 -1.74
C GLY A 53 -9.50 -6.51 -1.01
N THR A 54 -9.87 -5.24 -1.18
CA THR A 54 -9.34 -4.11 -0.40
C THR A 54 -10.40 -3.65 0.63
N GLU A 55 -10.03 -2.79 1.57
CA GLU A 55 -11.02 -2.14 2.45
C GLU A 55 -11.91 -1.13 1.69
N ARG A 56 -11.51 -0.76 0.47
CA ARG A 56 -12.22 0.22 -0.35
C ARG A 56 -13.22 -0.48 -1.26
N THR A 57 -14.51 -0.30 -0.95
CA THR A 57 -15.62 -0.93 -1.68
C THR A 57 -16.21 -0.08 -2.80
N THR A 58 -15.69 1.14 -3.02
CA THR A 58 -16.13 2.06 -4.09
C THR A 58 -14.98 2.46 -4.99
N TYR A 59 -15.29 2.74 -6.26
CA TYR A 59 -14.27 3.17 -7.21
C TYR A 59 -13.70 4.56 -6.88
N LEU A 60 -12.55 4.86 -7.47
CA LEU A 60 -11.87 6.15 -7.39
C LEU A 60 -12.23 6.97 -8.64
N PRO A 61 -13.13 7.95 -8.56
CA PRO A 61 -13.44 8.81 -9.69
C PRO A 61 -12.27 9.76 -9.96
N VAL A 62 -11.92 9.90 -11.24
CA VAL A 62 -10.95 10.88 -11.75
C VAL A 62 -11.53 11.57 -12.97
N ASP A 63 -11.14 12.81 -13.18
CA ASP A 63 -11.72 13.74 -14.13
C ASP A 63 -10.68 14.36 -15.09
N ASP A 64 -9.40 14.18 -14.78
CA ASP A 64 -8.27 14.63 -15.60
C ASP A 64 -6.99 13.79 -15.38
N GLY A 65 -5.93 14.11 -16.13
CA GLY A 65 -4.65 13.42 -15.98
C GLY A 65 -4.00 13.64 -14.61
N THR A 66 -4.18 14.82 -14.01
CA THR A 66 -3.56 15.17 -12.73
C THR A 66 -4.20 14.40 -11.56
N SER A 67 -5.52 14.27 -11.54
CA SER A 67 -6.27 13.46 -10.58
C SER A 67 -5.96 11.97 -10.73
N LEU A 68 -5.76 11.47 -11.96
CA LEU A 68 -5.30 10.10 -12.20
C LEU A 68 -3.88 9.86 -11.65
N GLU A 69 -2.93 10.74 -11.96
CA GLU A 69 -1.55 10.66 -11.44
C GLU A 69 -1.52 10.69 -9.91
N SER A 70 -2.26 11.61 -9.30
CA SER A 70 -2.38 11.72 -7.83
C SER A 70 -2.99 10.45 -7.22
N THR A 71 -4.05 9.90 -7.82
CA THR A 71 -4.70 8.68 -7.34
C THR A 71 -3.76 7.48 -7.43
N LEU A 72 -3.01 7.35 -8.52
CA LEU A 72 -2.05 6.26 -8.67
C LEU A 72 -0.90 6.37 -7.66
N ALA A 73 -0.40 7.59 -7.41
CA ALA A 73 0.63 7.83 -6.40
C ALA A 73 0.16 7.46 -4.98
N GLU A 74 -1.08 7.80 -4.63
CA GLU A 74 -1.70 7.42 -3.35
C GLU A 74 -1.74 5.89 -3.21
N LEU A 75 -2.24 5.17 -4.22
CA LEU A 75 -2.32 3.71 -4.20
C LEU A 75 -0.94 3.05 -4.14
N ALA A 76 0.03 3.56 -4.91
CA ALA A 76 1.42 3.10 -4.83
C ALA A 76 1.99 3.28 -3.42
N GLY A 77 1.69 4.41 -2.76
CA GLY A 77 2.03 4.64 -1.37
C GLY A 77 1.44 3.60 -0.43
N THR A 78 0.18 3.18 -0.62
CA THR A 78 -0.41 2.11 0.22
C THR A 78 0.28 0.75 0.06
N ALA A 79 0.87 0.47 -1.10
CA ALA A 79 1.61 -0.77 -1.36
C ALA A 79 2.99 -0.79 -0.68
N VAL A 80 3.56 0.37 -0.35
CA VAL A 80 4.81 0.45 0.39
C VAL A 80 4.54 0.08 1.86
N SER A 81 5.06 -1.09 2.26
CA SER A 81 5.02 -1.55 3.65
C SER A 81 5.78 -0.56 4.54
N CYS A 82 5.29 -0.37 5.76
CA CYS A 82 6.03 0.31 6.81
C CYS A 82 6.58 -0.68 7.85
N ASN A 83 6.43 -1.98 7.61
CA ASN A 83 6.96 -3.05 8.45
C ASN A 83 8.02 -3.84 7.67
N TYR A 84 9.20 -3.98 8.26
CA TYR A 84 10.38 -4.56 7.65
C TYR A 84 11.02 -5.59 8.57
N GLU A 85 11.15 -6.81 8.06
CA GLU A 85 11.87 -7.89 8.74
C GLU A 85 13.39 -7.72 8.56
N LEU A 86 14.11 -7.72 9.68
CA LEU A 86 15.56 -7.69 9.76
C LEU A 86 16.12 -9.10 9.52
N LYS A 87 17.19 -9.17 8.74
CA LYS A 87 17.94 -10.44 8.50
C LYS A 87 18.55 -11.02 9.76
N THR A 88 18.86 -10.16 10.73
CA THR A 88 19.48 -10.53 12.00
C THR A 88 18.75 -9.79 13.11
N SER A 89 18.31 -10.51 14.13
CA SER A 89 17.75 -9.92 15.35
C SER A 89 18.81 -9.13 16.11
N PRO A 90 18.63 -7.82 16.34
CA PRO A 90 19.52 -7.06 17.20
C PRO A 90 19.38 -7.50 18.66
N SER A 91 20.46 -7.47 19.44
CA SER A 91 20.38 -7.71 20.89
C SER A 91 19.71 -6.56 21.65
N ASP A 92 19.70 -5.36 21.06
CA ASP A 92 19.09 -4.15 21.58
C ASP A 92 18.74 -3.21 20.43
N PHE A 93 17.59 -2.52 20.49
CA PHE A 93 17.18 -1.56 19.46
C PHE A 93 18.20 -0.43 19.25
N ARG A 94 19.02 -0.10 20.25
CA ARG A 94 20.08 0.91 20.14
C ARG A 94 21.15 0.57 19.10
N PHE A 95 21.23 -0.70 18.67
CA PHE A 95 22.09 -1.14 17.58
C PHE A 95 21.43 -1.04 16.20
N VAL A 96 20.17 -0.60 16.12
CA VAL A 96 19.48 -0.38 14.86
C VAL A 96 19.57 1.09 14.47
N LYS A 97 20.00 1.34 13.24
CA LYS A 97 20.01 2.65 12.62
C LYS A 97 19.09 2.65 11.42
N VAL A 98 18.17 3.62 11.39
CA VAL A 98 17.22 3.81 10.28
C VAL A 98 17.52 5.16 9.63
N LYS A 99 17.64 5.17 8.31
CA LYS A 99 17.65 6.39 7.52
C LYS A 99 16.62 6.34 6.41
N LEU A 100 15.97 7.47 6.16
CA LEU A 100 15.09 7.68 5.04
C LEU A 100 15.64 8.86 4.23
N ASP A 101 15.90 8.63 2.94
CA ASP A 101 16.48 9.60 2.02
C ASP A 101 17.76 10.24 2.60
N GLY A 102 18.62 9.40 3.18
CA GLY A 102 19.87 9.79 3.84
C GLY A 102 19.74 10.46 5.21
N SER A 103 18.53 10.83 5.64
CA SER A 103 18.26 11.47 6.93
C SER A 103 18.00 10.43 8.02
N VAL A 104 18.60 10.61 9.21
CA VAL A 104 18.37 9.72 10.35
C VAL A 104 16.92 9.81 10.82
N VAL A 105 16.26 8.67 10.91
CA VAL A 105 14.94 8.55 11.54
C VAL A 105 15.15 8.19 13.00
N GLU A 106 14.57 9.00 13.89
CA GLU A 106 14.64 8.76 15.33
C GLU A 106 13.74 7.61 15.76
N HIS A 107 14.14 6.89 16.81
CA HIS A 107 13.28 5.91 17.45
C HIS A 107 12.07 6.61 18.08
N VAL A 108 10.89 6.00 18.04
CA VAL A 108 9.64 6.61 18.55
C VAL A 108 9.70 7.06 20.01
N SER A 109 10.58 6.45 20.83
CA SER A 109 10.79 6.89 22.22
C SER A 109 11.45 8.27 22.36
N ARG A 110 11.99 8.83 21.27
CA ARG A 110 12.61 10.17 21.24
C ARG A 110 11.73 11.22 20.57
N THR A 111 10.58 10.83 20.01
CA THR A 111 9.65 11.74 19.36
C THR A 111 8.43 11.99 20.25
N GLN A 112 7.84 13.16 20.15
CA GLN A 112 6.70 13.54 20.99
C GLN A 112 5.36 13.14 20.37
N ASP A 113 5.31 13.03 19.04
CA ASP A 113 4.13 12.68 18.26
C ASP A 113 4.00 11.17 17.99
N GLY A 114 4.99 10.38 18.41
CA GLY A 114 5.05 8.94 18.15
C GLY A 114 5.44 8.58 16.71
N SER A 115 5.84 9.56 15.90
CA SER A 115 6.43 9.30 14.57
C SER A 115 7.86 8.79 14.71
N GLY A 116 8.35 8.01 13.76
CA GLY A 116 9.72 7.49 13.79
C GLY A 116 9.75 6.01 13.46
N TRP A 117 10.72 5.28 14.01
CA TRP A 117 10.79 3.83 13.88
C TRP A 117 10.74 3.14 15.24
N GLU A 118 10.23 1.91 15.28
CA GLU A 118 10.17 1.07 16.47
C GLU A 118 10.55 -0.36 16.12
N LEU A 119 11.25 -1.05 17.01
CA LEU A 119 11.45 -2.49 16.95
C LEU A 119 10.27 -3.16 17.68
N THR A 120 9.29 -3.70 16.95
CA THR A 120 8.03 -4.21 17.53
C THR A 120 8.12 -5.64 18.06
N ASP A 121 9.11 -6.40 17.61
CA ASP A 121 9.48 -7.74 18.09
C ASP A 121 10.98 -8.00 17.86
N ASP A 122 11.45 -9.23 17.97
CA ASP A 122 12.87 -9.57 17.87
C ASP A 122 13.52 -9.22 16.51
N ASN A 123 12.75 -9.04 15.43
CA ASN A 123 13.32 -8.73 14.12
C ASN A 123 12.46 -7.82 13.23
N HIS A 124 11.40 -7.17 13.70
CA HIS A 124 10.61 -6.26 12.88
C HIS A 124 10.79 -4.79 13.23
N VAL A 125 11.23 -4.01 12.26
CA VAL A 125 11.24 -2.54 12.33
C VAL A 125 9.98 -2.00 11.68
N VAL A 126 9.21 -1.22 12.43
CA VAL A 126 8.00 -0.54 11.97
C VAL A 126 8.23 0.96 11.94
N LEU A 127 8.05 1.59 10.77
CA LEU A 127 7.96 3.04 10.65
C LEU A 127 6.54 3.47 11.05
N LYS A 128 6.44 4.48 11.92
CA LYS A 128 5.19 4.99 12.49
C LYS A 128 4.96 6.45 12.14
N GLY A 129 3.69 6.82 12.13
CA GLY A 129 3.24 8.20 11.92
C GLY A 129 3.79 8.82 10.65
N ALA A 130 4.20 10.09 10.76
CA ALA A 130 4.65 10.90 9.63
C ALA A 130 5.87 10.30 8.88
N THR A 131 6.66 9.44 9.53
CA THR A 131 7.79 8.75 8.88
C THR A 131 7.31 7.72 7.86
N CYS A 132 6.30 6.92 8.22
CA CYS A 132 5.70 5.96 7.30
C CYS A 132 4.98 6.69 6.16
N ASP A 133 4.29 7.79 6.47
CA ASP A 133 3.61 8.58 5.44
C ASP A 133 4.60 9.21 4.45
N ALA A 134 5.73 9.75 4.94
CA ALA A 134 6.79 10.30 4.10
C ALA A 134 7.40 9.23 3.17
N LEU A 135 7.64 8.03 3.68
CA LEU A 135 8.10 6.89 2.89
C LEU A 135 7.12 6.57 1.75
N ARG A 136 5.81 6.56 2.04
CA ARG A 136 4.75 6.22 1.06
C ARG A 136 4.51 7.30 0.02
N GLN A 137 4.73 8.57 0.38
CA GLN A 137 4.52 9.72 -0.53
C GLN A 137 5.70 9.96 -1.45
N SER A 138 6.87 9.38 -1.17
CA SER A 138 8.05 9.48 -2.04
C SER A 138 7.91 8.57 -3.26
N ALA A 139 8.20 9.11 -4.45
CA ALA A 139 8.16 8.34 -5.69
C ALA A 139 9.29 7.29 -5.78
N SER A 140 10.42 7.55 -5.10
CA SER A 140 11.60 6.68 -5.07
C SER A 140 12.30 6.81 -3.71
N PRO A 141 11.71 6.32 -2.62
CA PRO A 141 12.32 6.44 -1.30
C PRO A 141 13.59 5.58 -1.19
N GLU A 142 14.61 6.11 -0.54
CA GLU A 142 15.79 5.35 -0.13
C GLU A 142 15.69 5.04 1.38
N LEU A 143 15.26 3.84 1.72
CA LEU A 143 15.23 3.35 3.10
C LEU A 143 16.46 2.48 3.38
N GLU A 144 17.25 2.89 4.37
CA GLU A 144 18.40 2.14 4.88
C GLU A 144 18.12 1.73 6.34
N ILE A 145 18.07 0.42 6.59
CA ILE A 145 18.00 -0.14 7.95
C ILE A 145 19.26 -0.96 8.19
N THR A 146 20.09 -0.53 9.14
CA THR A 146 21.34 -1.19 9.49
C THR A 146 21.27 -1.71 10.91
N VAL A 147 21.67 -2.96 11.10
CA VAL A 147 21.97 -3.53 12.43
C VAL A 147 23.47 -3.46 12.64
N GLU A 148 23.91 -2.66 13.59
CA GLU A 148 25.30 -2.54 14.02
C GLU A 148 25.63 -3.63 15.05
N CYS A 149 26.91 -3.97 15.18
CA CYS A 149 27.36 -4.95 16.18
C CYS A 149 27.54 -4.28 17.54
N GLU A 150 27.26 -5.03 18.62
CA GLU A 150 27.56 -4.60 19.98
C GLU A 150 29.08 -4.39 20.16
N VAL A 151 29.48 -3.18 20.55
CA VAL A 151 30.88 -2.86 20.84
C VAL A 151 31.20 -3.41 22.23
N VAL A 152 31.92 -4.53 22.29
CA VAL A 152 32.46 -5.05 23.55
C VAL A 152 33.62 -4.15 23.99
N VAL A 153 33.35 -3.23 24.93
CA VAL A 153 34.41 -2.46 25.59
C VAL A 153 35.06 -3.38 26.63
N LYS A 154 36.38 -3.62 26.49
CA LYS A 154 37.20 -4.30 27.50
C LYS A 154 37.75 -3.31 28.52
#